data_AF-A0A358A4J4-F1
#
_entry.id   AF-A0A358A4J4-F1
#
_cell.length_a   1.000
_cell.length_b   1.000
_cell.length_c   1.000
_cell.angle_alpha   90.00
_cell.angle_beta   90.00
_cell.angle_gamma   90.00
#
_symmetry.space_group_name_H-M   'P 1'
#
loop_
_entity.id
_entity.type
_entity.pdbx_description
1 polymer ?
#
loop_
_entity_poly.entity_id
_entity_poly.type
_entity_poly.pdbx_seq_one_letter_code
_entity_poly.pdbx_strand_id
1 'polypeptide(L)' 'MHRVLIAEDDRRVRSSLERALTLEGYEVVTAGDGASAL' A
#
# COMPACT_ATOMS: atom_id res chain seq x y z
N MET A 1 7.95 -5.57 -13.77
CA MET A 1 7.80 -4.88 -12.48
C MET A 1 6.32 -4.61 -12.29
N HIS A 2 5.71 -5.06 -11.19
CA HIS A 2 4.29 -4.88 -10.91
C HIS A 2 4.13 -3.90 -9.75
N ARG A 3 3.32 -2.86 -9.97
CA ARG A 3 3.14 -1.76 -9.03
C ARG A 3 1.74 -1.82 -8.43
N VAL A 4 1.64 -1.72 -7.11
CA VAL A 4 0.40 -1.91 -6.34
C VAL A 4 0.11 -0.65 -5.51
N LEU A 5 -1.11 -0.10 -5.62
CA LEU A 5 -1.60 0.98 -4.77
C LEU A 5 -2.46 0.39 -3.65
N ILE A 6 -2.12 0.71 -2.40
CA ILE A 6 -2.90 0.37 -1.22
C ILE A 6 -3.63 1.62 -0.75
N ALA A 7 -4.93 1.69 -0.99
CA ALA A 7 -5.81 2.70 -0.40
C ALA A 7 -6.47 2.09 0.84
N GLU A 8 -5.95 2.42 2.02
CA GLU A 8 -6.35 1.82 3.29
C GLU A 8 -6.28 2.89 4.38
N ASP A 9 -7.37 3.14 5.10
CA ASP A 9 -7.48 4.18 6.11
C ASP A 9 -6.87 3.74 7.46
N ASP A 10 -6.96 2.45 7.80
CA ASP A 10 -6.32 1.92 9.00
C ASP A 10 -4.79 1.80 8.82
N ARG A 11 -4.05 2.55 9.64
CA ARG A 11 -2.58 2.58 9.59
C ARG A 11 -1.94 1.22 9.89
N ARG A 12 -2.51 0.42 10.80
CA ARG A 12 -1.95 -0.89 11.18
C ARG A 12 -2.15 -1.90 10.05
N VAL A 13 -3.32 -1.88 9.42
CA VAL A 13 -3.62 -2.74 8.26
C VAL A 13 -2.73 -2.34 7.09
N ARG A 14 -2.68 -1.05 6.74
CA ARG A 14 -1.86 -0.52 5.63
C ARG A 14 -0.39 -0.92 5.75
N SER A 15 0.21 -0.73 6.93
CA SER A 15 1.60 -1.09 7.18
C SER A 15 1.85 -2.60 7.10
N SER A 16 0.85 -3.42 7.45
CA SER A 16 0.97 -4.88 7.33
C SER A 16 0.92 -5.35 5.89
N LEU A 17 0.03 -4.77 5.07
CA LEU A 17 -0.08 -5.05 3.65
C LEU A 17 1.16 -4.58 2.87
N GLU A 18 1.65 -3.37 3.17
CA GLU A 18 2.85 -2.80 2.55
C GLU A 18 4.07 -3.70 2.76
N ARG A 19 4.30 -4.17 4.00
CA ARG A 19 5.40 -5.10 4.29
C ARG A 19 5.25 -6.41 3.53
N ALA A 20 4.06 -7.02 3.54
CA ALA A 20 3.82 -8.29 2.86
C ALA A 20 4.07 -8.18 1.35
N LEU A 21 3.51 -7.17 0.69
CA LEU A 21 3.64 -7.00 -0.76
C LEU A 21 5.06 -6.61 -1.17
N THR A 22 5.78 -5.83 -0.35
CA THR A 22 7.19 -5.53 -0.61
C THR A 22 8.06 -6.80 -0.52
N LEU A 23 7.78 -7.69 0.44
CA LEU A 23 8.49 -8.98 0.58
C LEU A 23 8.26 -9.89 -0.62
N GLU A 24 7.08 -9.84 -1.23
CA GLU A 24 6.75 -10.56 -2.47
C GLU A 24 7.35 -9.91 -3.74
N GLY A 25 8.08 -8.80 -3.59
CA GLY A 25 8.79 -8.12 -4.68
C GLY A 25 7.94 -7.13 -5.49
N TYR A 26 6.79 -6.70 -4.97
CA TYR A 26 5.99 -5.64 -5.58
C TYR A 26 6.55 -4.26 -5.25
N GLU A 27 6.39 -3.32 -6.18
CA GLU A 27 6.56 -1.89 -5.90
C GLU A 27 5.26 -1.37 -5.30
N VAL A 28 5.29 -0.99 -4.02
CA VAL A 28 4.09 -0.60 -3.28
C VAL A 28 4.01 0.92 -3.13
N VAL A 29 2.83 1.47 -3.37
CA VAL A 29 2.45 2.86 -3.08
C VAL A 29 1.28 2.83 -2.11
N THR A 30 1.30 3.70 -1.10
CA THR A 30 0.23 3.74 -0.10
C THR A 30 -0.48 5.08 -0.10
N ALA A 31 -1.80 5.05 0.10
CA ALA A 31 -2.66 6.21 0.29
C ALA A 31 -3.51 5.98 1.54
N GLY A 32 -3.39 6.87 2.52
CA GLY A 32 -4.16 6.81 3.78
C GLY A 32 -5.53 7.46 3.70
N ASP A 33 -5.83 8.13 2.59
CA ASP A 33 -7.08 8.78 2.27
C ASP A 33 -7.28 8.80 0.75
N GLY A 34 -8.54 8.91 0.31
CA GLY A 34 -8.87 8.89 -1.12
C GLY A 34 -8.35 10.09 -1.91
N ALA A 35 -8.00 11.20 -1.24
CA ALA A 35 -7.40 12.36 -1.90
C ALA A 35 -5.93 12.11 -2.26
N SER A 36 -5.24 11.27 -1.48
CA SER A 36 -3.84 10.88 -1.71
C SER A 36 -3.67 9.72 -2.70
N ALA A 37 -4.76 9.17 -3.24
CA ALA A 37 -4.78 7.98 -4.11
C ALA A 37 -4.82 8.28 -5.62
N LEU A 38 -4.99 9.57 -6.00
CA LEU A 38 -5.09 10.05 -7.40
C LEU A 38 -3.76 10.62 -7.90
#